data_AF-A0AAP3ZZ01-F1
#
_entry.id   AF-A0AAP3ZZ01-F1
#
_cell.length_a   1.000
_cell.length_b   1.000
_cell.length_c   1.000
_cell.angle_alpha   90.00
_cell.angle_beta   90.00
_cell.angle_gamma   90.00
#
_symmetry.space_group_name_H-M   'P 1'
#
loop_
_entity.id
_entity.type
_entity.pdbx_description
1 polymer ?
#
loop_
_entity_poly.entity_id
_entity_poly.type
_entity_poly.pdbx_seq_one_letter_code
_entity_poly.pdbx_strand_id
1 'polypeptide(L)'
;MYKGKIYVFGGMTTNTRSVATVQVYDPASDSWSTKKPMPNTLHGSSAVVHKDKIYLVAGRHIDNNSNVSLNTFLECDPDNDNWSTKPNLLTARGGAQAVIYSNKIFAIAGKTEAGGRSYELNTVESFDFEQNNWSPEASLKQARSGAGAITLGGQIYVIRGSQSTLANSPVNTIEIFGKIDGSTPEPAPTPEPTDPSLPTGDRAILVVTMTTGLEKEFDLSMKEVNDFISWYEGKQAGSGSASYAINKHDNNKGPFSSRKDYMLYDRILTFEVSEYSK
;
A
#
# COMPACT_ATOMS: atom_id res chain seq x y z
N MET A 1 3.48 6.73 0.10
CA MET A 1 4.88 7.10 -0.16
C MET A 1 5.10 7.05 -1.66
N TYR A 2 5.75 8.05 -2.26
CA TYR A 2 6.00 8.13 -3.70
C TYR A 2 7.47 8.49 -3.93
N LYS A 3 8.20 7.67 -4.69
CA LYS A 3 9.65 7.82 -4.95
C LYS A 3 10.46 8.17 -3.68
N GLY A 4 10.19 7.47 -2.58
CA GLY A 4 10.88 7.66 -1.29
C GLY A 4 10.38 8.84 -0.45
N LYS A 5 9.47 9.68 -0.95
CA LYS A 5 8.91 10.84 -0.22
C LYS A 5 7.53 10.54 0.36
N ILE A 6 7.22 11.15 1.49
CA ILE A 6 5.92 11.02 2.15
C ILE A 6 5.07 12.24 1.81
N TYR A 7 3.96 11.99 1.12
CA TYR A 7 2.98 13.03 0.78
C TYR A 7 1.85 13.00 1.81
N VAL A 8 1.53 14.17 2.33
CA VAL A 8 0.43 14.42 3.27
C VAL A 8 -0.53 15.38 2.60
N PHE A 9 -1.80 14.96 2.52
CA PHE A 9 -2.84 15.68 1.79
C PHE A 9 -3.96 16.10 2.72
N GLY A 10 -4.27 17.39 2.72
CA GLY A 10 -5.40 17.96 3.43
C GLY A 10 -5.31 17.79 4.95
N GLY A 11 -6.39 17.30 5.55
CA GLY A 11 -6.55 17.19 7.00
C GLY A 11 -7.45 18.29 7.56
N MET A 12 -7.37 18.48 8.88
CA MET A 12 -8.18 19.48 9.59
C MET A 12 -7.30 20.43 10.39
N THR A 13 -7.68 21.71 10.39
CA THR A 13 -7.16 22.70 11.33
C THR A 13 -7.65 22.42 12.76
N THR A 14 -7.07 23.12 13.74
CA THR A 14 -7.53 23.10 15.15
C THR A 14 -8.99 23.52 15.30
N ASN A 15 -9.53 24.27 14.34
CA ASN A 15 -10.92 24.73 14.33
C ASN A 15 -11.83 23.78 13.53
N THR A 16 -11.40 22.51 13.35
CA THR A 16 -12.11 21.43 12.63
C THR A 16 -12.49 21.75 11.18
N ARG A 17 -11.81 22.73 10.55
CA ARG A 17 -11.97 23.06 9.13
C ARG A 17 -11.06 22.20 8.26
N SER A 18 -11.62 21.64 7.19
CA SER A 18 -10.85 20.90 6.18
C SER A 18 -9.88 21.83 5.44
N VAL A 19 -8.70 21.35 5.08
CA VAL A 19 -7.71 22.11 4.31
C VAL A 19 -7.35 21.41 3.00
N ALA A 20 -6.82 22.17 2.05
CA ALA A 20 -6.35 21.68 0.76
C ALA A 20 -4.81 21.54 0.70
N THR A 21 -4.13 21.84 1.82
CA THR A 21 -2.67 21.87 1.90
C THR A 21 -2.05 20.53 1.54
N VAL A 22 -0.96 20.57 0.79
CA VAL A 22 -0.16 19.39 0.44
C VAL A 22 1.25 19.61 0.98
N GLN A 23 1.68 18.72 1.86
CA GLN A 23 3.02 18.74 2.43
C GLN A 23 3.77 17.48 2.02
N VAL A 24 5.06 17.64 1.71
CA VAL A 24 5.92 16.53 1.32
C VAL A 24 7.10 16.50 2.26
N TYR A 25 7.25 15.40 2.97
CA TYR A 25 8.42 15.09 3.76
C TYR A 25 9.40 14.27 2.94
N ASP A 26 10.64 14.70 2.94
CA ASP A 26 11.76 13.99 2.32
C ASP A 26 12.63 13.36 3.41
N PRO A 27 12.51 12.03 3.65
CA PRO A 27 13.30 11.36 4.68
C PRO A 27 14.81 11.41 4.44
N ALA A 28 15.28 11.67 3.21
CA ALA A 28 16.71 11.72 2.91
C ALA A 28 17.35 13.03 3.37
N SER A 29 16.57 14.11 3.44
CA SER A 29 17.05 15.44 3.87
C SER A 29 16.42 15.90 5.19
N ASP A 30 15.57 15.08 5.80
CA ASP A 30 14.78 15.42 7.01
C ASP A 30 14.10 16.79 6.89
N SER A 31 13.43 17.01 5.76
CA SER A 31 12.85 18.32 5.46
C SER A 31 11.43 18.21 4.92
N TRP A 32 10.65 19.26 5.21
CA TRP A 32 9.30 19.44 4.70
C TRP A 32 9.29 20.49 3.60
N SER A 33 8.45 20.25 2.59
CA SER A 33 8.14 21.22 1.54
C SER A 33 6.63 21.29 1.29
N THR A 34 6.16 22.40 0.74
CA THR A 34 4.76 22.57 0.35
C THR A 34 4.63 22.45 -1.17
N LYS A 35 3.58 21.77 -1.61
CA LYS A 35 3.24 21.55 -3.03
C LYS A 35 1.95 22.29 -3.40
N LYS A 36 1.59 22.27 -4.68
CA LYS A 36 0.33 22.84 -5.17
C LYS A 36 -0.85 22.27 -4.36
N PRO A 37 -1.73 23.13 -3.81
CA PRO A 37 -2.87 22.67 -3.02
C PRO A 37 -3.82 21.83 -3.87
N MET A 38 -4.55 20.93 -3.21
CA MET A 38 -5.62 20.16 -3.84
C MET A 38 -6.71 21.09 -4.39
N PRO A 39 -7.43 20.69 -5.45
CA PRO A 39 -8.58 21.46 -5.96
C PRO A 39 -9.70 21.64 -4.93
N ASN A 40 -9.83 20.69 -3.99
CA ASN A 40 -10.85 20.68 -2.94
C ASN A 40 -10.19 20.53 -1.57
N THR A 41 -10.77 21.16 -0.54
CA THR A 41 -10.41 20.90 0.86
C THR A 41 -10.93 19.53 1.27
N LEU A 42 -10.07 18.71 1.88
CA LEU A 42 -10.38 17.30 2.11
C LEU A 42 -9.76 16.81 3.42
N HIS A 43 -10.49 16.02 4.18
CA HIS A 43 -9.93 15.20 5.26
C HIS A 43 -10.56 13.81 5.23
N GLY A 44 -9.91 12.84 5.87
CA GLY A 44 -10.43 11.46 5.94
C GLY A 44 -10.57 10.80 4.56
N SER A 45 -9.83 11.27 3.55
CA SER A 45 -9.62 10.60 2.28
C SER A 45 -8.55 9.51 2.41
N SER A 46 -8.58 8.55 1.50
CA SER A 46 -7.50 7.57 1.38
C SER A 46 -6.64 7.87 0.14
N ALA A 47 -5.34 7.58 0.21
CA ALA A 47 -4.40 7.83 -0.87
C ALA A 47 -3.70 6.53 -1.27
N VAL A 48 -3.66 6.24 -2.58
CA VAL A 48 -2.96 5.08 -3.15
C VAL A 48 -2.02 5.53 -4.27
N VAL A 49 -0.92 4.82 -4.45
CA VAL A 49 0.04 5.06 -5.53
C VAL A 49 -0.17 4.01 -6.60
N HIS A 50 -0.28 4.42 -7.86
CA HIS A 50 -0.40 3.51 -9.00
C HIS A 50 0.19 4.16 -10.25
N LYS A 51 1.01 3.42 -11.02
CA LYS A 51 1.64 3.86 -12.28
C LYS A 51 2.17 5.30 -12.23
N ASP A 52 3.04 5.54 -11.26
CA ASP A 52 3.69 6.84 -11.02
C ASP A 52 2.78 8.04 -10.71
N LYS A 53 1.52 7.80 -10.35
CA LYS A 53 0.59 8.82 -9.86
C LYS A 53 0.12 8.50 -8.44
N ILE A 54 -0.38 9.52 -7.76
CA ILE A 54 -1.04 9.37 -6.46
C ILE A 54 -2.52 9.67 -6.65
N TYR A 55 -3.38 8.78 -6.17
CA TYR A 55 -4.82 8.90 -6.27
C TYR A 55 -5.43 9.13 -4.89
N LEU A 56 -6.20 10.20 -4.74
CA LEU A 56 -7.02 10.44 -3.56
C LEU A 56 -8.45 10.02 -3.81
N VAL A 57 -8.95 9.19 -2.92
CA VAL A 57 -10.23 8.51 -3.03
C VAL A 57 -11.13 8.94 -1.88
N ALA A 58 -12.30 9.45 -2.25
CA ALA A 58 -13.35 9.88 -1.35
C ALA A 58 -12.87 10.95 -0.34
N GLY A 59 -13.47 11.00 0.84
CA GLY A 59 -13.10 11.90 1.93
C GLY A 59 -14.28 12.73 2.40
N ARG A 60 -13.99 13.76 3.17
CA ARG A 60 -14.99 14.64 3.77
C ARG A 60 -14.57 16.09 3.66
N HIS A 61 -15.59 16.95 3.64
CA HIS A 61 -15.44 18.39 3.73
C HIS A 61 -16.19 18.90 4.95
N ILE A 62 -15.49 19.71 5.75
CA ILE A 62 -16.05 20.41 6.89
C ILE A 62 -15.69 21.90 6.82
N ASP A 63 -16.72 22.74 6.81
CA ASP A 63 -16.67 24.20 6.96
C ASP A 63 -17.77 24.71 7.93
N ASN A 64 -17.95 26.03 8.01
CA ASN A 64 -18.94 26.65 8.93
C ASN A 64 -20.38 26.16 8.69
N ASN A 65 -20.68 25.72 7.47
CA ASN A 65 -22.03 25.46 6.99
C ASN A 65 -22.22 24.01 6.53
N SER A 66 -21.14 23.24 6.40
CA SER A 66 -21.13 21.92 5.79
C SER A 66 -20.28 20.93 6.56
N ASN A 67 -20.76 19.69 6.65
CA ASN A 67 -20.04 18.53 7.15
C ASN A 67 -20.53 17.31 6.38
N VAL A 68 -19.90 17.05 5.23
CA VAL A 68 -20.40 16.10 4.25
C VAL A 68 -19.29 15.17 3.80
N SER A 69 -19.65 13.93 3.54
CA SER A 69 -18.81 13.00 2.79
C SER A 69 -18.84 13.34 1.31
N LEU A 70 -17.72 13.13 0.64
CA LEU A 70 -17.55 13.41 -0.78
C LEU A 70 -17.32 12.11 -1.56
N ASN A 71 -17.78 12.09 -2.80
CA ASN A 71 -17.47 11.05 -3.80
C ASN A 71 -16.32 11.46 -4.73
N THR A 72 -15.50 12.40 -4.27
CA THR A 72 -14.37 12.94 -5.04
C THR A 72 -13.33 11.87 -5.35
N PHE A 73 -12.80 11.92 -6.57
CA PHE A 73 -11.64 11.14 -6.99
C PHE A 73 -10.64 12.06 -7.68
N LEU A 74 -9.45 12.21 -7.09
CA LEU A 74 -8.41 13.11 -7.58
C LEU A 74 -7.16 12.32 -7.95
N GLU A 75 -6.53 12.71 -9.04
CA GLU A 75 -5.20 12.27 -9.43
C GLU A 75 -4.21 13.42 -9.19
N CYS A 76 -3.14 13.12 -8.46
CA CYS A 76 -1.97 13.96 -8.30
C CYS A 76 -0.87 13.43 -9.21
N ASP A 77 -0.31 14.33 -10.00
CA ASP A 77 0.93 14.15 -10.72
C ASP A 77 2.06 14.81 -9.93
N PRO A 78 2.84 14.04 -9.14
CA PRO A 78 3.82 14.64 -8.23
C PRO A 78 5.05 15.20 -8.97
N ASP A 79 5.34 14.66 -10.15
CA ASP A 79 6.49 15.08 -10.97
C ASP A 79 6.22 16.44 -11.63
N ASN A 80 4.96 16.69 -12.03
CA ASN A 80 4.53 17.96 -12.65
C ASN A 80 3.84 18.93 -11.68
N ASP A 81 3.74 18.57 -10.39
CA ASP A 81 3.01 19.31 -9.35
C ASP A 81 1.61 19.76 -9.80
N ASN A 82 0.86 18.82 -10.38
CA ASN A 82 -0.45 19.10 -10.95
C ASN A 82 -1.54 18.13 -10.47
N TRP A 83 -2.79 18.57 -10.64
CA TRP A 83 -3.98 17.88 -10.20
C TRP A 83 -4.96 17.69 -11.36
N SER A 84 -5.59 16.52 -11.39
CA SER A 84 -6.66 16.20 -12.32
C SER A 84 -7.85 15.63 -11.56
N THR A 85 -9.05 16.12 -11.85
CA THR A 85 -10.29 15.51 -11.35
C THR A 85 -10.62 14.30 -12.20
N LYS A 86 -10.90 13.17 -11.56
CA LYS A 86 -11.27 11.91 -12.19
C LYS A 86 -12.79 11.65 -11.99
N PRO A 87 -13.38 10.66 -12.68
CA PRO A 87 -14.78 10.31 -12.47
C PRO A 87 -15.08 10.04 -11.00
N ASN A 88 -16.15 10.66 -10.49
CA ASN A 88 -16.54 10.52 -9.10
C ASN A 88 -16.96 9.09 -8.77
N LEU A 89 -16.78 8.71 -7.51
CA LEU A 89 -17.31 7.47 -6.94
C LEU A 89 -18.83 7.44 -7.07
N LEU A 90 -19.39 6.23 -7.11
CA LEU A 90 -20.82 5.96 -7.10
C LEU A 90 -21.47 6.44 -5.79
N THR A 91 -20.77 6.28 -4.67
CA THR A 91 -21.24 6.68 -3.34
C THR A 91 -20.25 7.64 -2.69
N ALA A 92 -20.75 8.68 -2.02
CA ALA A 92 -19.91 9.57 -1.21
C ALA A 92 -19.45 8.87 0.07
N ARG A 93 -18.16 8.95 0.42
CA ARG A 93 -17.60 8.18 1.55
C ARG A 93 -16.61 9.00 2.37
N GLY A 94 -16.87 9.16 3.65
CA GLY A 94 -15.92 9.69 4.62
C GLY A 94 -15.18 8.60 5.37
N GLY A 95 -13.84 8.72 5.51
CA GLY A 95 -13.04 7.73 6.22
C GLY A 95 -13.03 6.35 5.56
N ALA A 96 -13.28 6.29 4.26
CA ALA A 96 -13.13 5.08 3.45
C ALA A 96 -11.66 4.69 3.34
N GLN A 97 -11.41 3.43 3.04
CA GLN A 97 -10.08 2.95 2.67
C GLN A 97 -9.98 2.78 1.16
N ALA A 98 -8.78 2.97 0.64
CA ALA A 98 -8.45 2.66 -0.74
C ALA A 98 -7.27 1.71 -0.82
N VAL A 99 -7.35 0.72 -1.70
CA VAL A 99 -6.26 -0.22 -2.00
C VAL A 99 -6.18 -0.47 -3.50
N ILE A 100 -4.99 -0.87 -3.97
CA ILE A 100 -4.81 -1.40 -5.32
C ILE A 100 -4.97 -2.92 -5.28
N TYR A 101 -5.82 -3.45 -6.15
CA TYR A 101 -6.00 -4.89 -6.33
C TYR A 101 -6.36 -5.17 -7.79
N SER A 102 -5.68 -6.15 -8.41
CA SER A 102 -5.87 -6.54 -9.81
C SER A 102 -5.96 -5.36 -10.79
N ASN A 103 -5.01 -4.41 -10.70
CA ASN A 103 -4.95 -3.21 -11.54
C ASN A 103 -6.20 -2.32 -11.45
N LYS A 104 -6.90 -2.32 -10.31
CA LYS A 104 -8.02 -1.41 -9.99
C LYS A 104 -7.81 -0.75 -8.63
N ILE A 105 -8.45 0.39 -8.41
CA ILE A 105 -8.55 1.00 -7.09
C ILE A 105 -9.86 0.54 -6.46
N PHE A 106 -9.81 -0.05 -5.27
CA PHE A 106 -11.01 -0.39 -4.50
C PHE A 106 -11.26 0.67 -3.44
N ALA A 107 -12.44 1.28 -3.43
CA ALA A 107 -12.93 2.14 -2.37
C ALA A 107 -13.84 1.32 -1.43
N ILE A 108 -13.41 1.19 -0.18
CA ILE A 108 -13.97 0.23 0.76
C ILE A 108 -14.58 0.95 1.95
N ALA A 109 -15.85 0.65 2.22
CA ALA A 109 -16.57 1.07 3.41
C ALA A 109 -16.58 2.60 3.60
N GLY A 110 -16.46 3.07 4.84
CA GLY A 110 -16.53 4.47 5.24
C GLY A 110 -17.89 4.81 5.84
N LYS A 111 -18.25 6.09 5.83
CA LYS A 111 -19.57 6.56 6.20
C LYS A 111 -20.11 7.51 5.15
N THR A 112 -21.42 7.67 5.12
CA THR A 112 -22.09 8.64 4.26
C THR A 112 -23.26 9.28 5.00
N GLU A 113 -23.81 10.33 4.43
CA GLU A 113 -24.92 11.08 4.99
C GLU A 113 -26.16 10.93 4.09
N ALA A 114 -27.29 10.48 4.66
CA ALA A 114 -28.60 10.50 3.99
C ALA A 114 -29.71 10.75 5.00
N GLY A 115 -30.76 11.50 4.58
CA GLY A 115 -31.89 11.85 5.45
C GLY A 115 -31.47 12.61 6.72
N GLY A 116 -30.38 13.39 6.66
CA GLY A 116 -29.84 14.13 7.82
C GLY A 116 -29.11 13.27 8.86
N ARG A 117 -28.84 11.99 8.56
CA ARG A 117 -28.11 11.08 9.45
C ARG A 117 -26.84 10.56 8.79
N SER A 118 -25.81 10.34 9.60
CA SER A 118 -24.59 9.63 9.20
C SER A 118 -24.78 8.14 9.43
N TYR A 119 -24.37 7.31 8.49
CA TYR A 119 -24.33 5.85 8.65
C TYR A 119 -23.10 5.25 7.98
N GLU A 120 -22.63 4.13 8.54
CA GLU A 120 -21.51 3.38 7.97
C GLU A 120 -21.91 2.60 6.73
N LEU A 121 -20.97 2.49 5.80
CA LEU A 121 -21.11 1.73 4.56
C LEU A 121 -20.47 0.36 4.72
N ASN A 122 -21.14 -0.66 4.20
CA ASN A 122 -20.55 -1.97 3.90
C ASN A 122 -20.24 -2.11 2.40
N THR A 123 -20.66 -1.16 1.57
CA THR A 123 -20.47 -1.22 0.12
C THR A 123 -19.00 -1.07 -0.26
N VAL A 124 -18.63 -1.74 -1.35
CA VAL A 124 -17.33 -1.63 -1.99
C VAL A 124 -17.57 -1.26 -3.45
N GLU A 125 -16.71 -0.42 -4.00
CA GLU A 125 -16.70 -0.08 -5.43
C GLU A 125 -15.27 -0.06 -5.94
N SER A 126 -15.07 -0.40 -7.21
CA SER A 126 -13.75 -0.40 -7.84
C SER A 126 -13.70 0.55 -9.02
N PHE A 127 -12.56 1.22 -9.20
CA PHE A 127 -12.25 2.03 -10.37
C PHE A 127 -11.38 1.22 -11.32
N ASP A 128 -11.89 1.07 -12.54
CA ASP A 128 -11.18 0.44 -13.63
C ASP A 128 -10.46 1.51 -14.47
N PHE A 129 -9.13 1.42 -14.55
CA PHE A 129 -8.33 2.39 -15.29
C PHE A 129 -8.51 2.32 -16.81
N GLU A 130 -8.90 1.17 -17.35
CA GLU A 130 -9.12 0.98 -18.80
C GLU A 130 -10.47 1.55 -19.20
N GLN A 131 -11.50 1.28 -18.39
CA GLN A 131 -12.85 1.77 -18.64
C GLN A 131 -13.06 3.21 -18.15
N ASN A 132 -12.16 3.71 -17.30
CA ASN A 132 -12.22 5.01 -16.64
C ASN A 132 -13.59 5.22 -15.97
N ASN A 133 -14.07 4.21 -15.23
CA ASN A 133 -15.34 4.24 -14.53
C ASN A 133 -15.26 3.53 -13.17
N TRP A 134 -16.23 3.84 -12.31
CA TRP A 134 -16.46 3.11 -11.07
C TRP A 134 -17.55 2.06 -11.27
N SER A 135 -17.37 0.89 -10.69
CA SER A 135 -18.34 -0.21 -10.68
C SER A 135 -18.59 -0.71 -9.25
N PRO A 136 -19.82 -1.13 -8.90
CA PRO A 136 -20.08 -1.75 -7.61
C PRO A 136 -19.39 -3.12 -7.51
N GLU A 137 -18.92 -3.45 -6.31
CA GLU A 137 -18.28 -4.73 -6.00
C GLU A 137 -19.07 -5.49 -4.92
N ALA A 138 -18.65 -6.72 -4.63
CA ALA A 138 -19.17 -7.46 -3.49
C ALA A 138 -19.03 -6.65 -2.20
N SER A 139 -20.12 -6.49 -1.46
CA SER A 139 -20.13 -5.72 -0.22
C SER A 139 -19.56 -6.52 0.96
N LEU A 140 -19.03 -5.80 1.95
CA LEU A 140 -18.73 -6.32 3.28
C LEU A 140 -19.98 -6.90 3.92
N LYS A 141 -19.79 -7.94 4.73
CA LYS A 141 -20.84 -8.49 5.60
C LYS A 141 -21.23 -7.49 6.68
N GLN A 142 -20.29 -6.65 7.12
CA GLN A 142 -20.51 -5.66 8.17
C GLN A 142 -20.03 -4.28 7.72
N ALA A 143 -20.90 -3.28 7.90
CA ALA A 143 -20.57 -1.87 7.66
C ALA A 143 -19.45 -1.41 8.60
N ARG A 144 -18.62 -0.47 8.17
CA ARG A 144 -17.52 0.02 9.01
C ARG A 144 -16.99 1.37 8.53
N SER A 145 -16.63 2.24 9.46
CA SER A 145 -15.82 3.44 9.19
C SER A 145 -14.52 3.41 9.99
N GLY A 146 -13.48 4.09 9.49
CA GLY A 146 -12.16 4.11 10.16
C GLY A 146 -11.46 2.75 10.24
N ALA A 147 -11.84 1.81 9.37
CA ALA A 147 -11.14 0.54 9.20
C ALA A 147 -9.75 0.75 8.58
N GLY A 148 -8.84 -0.21 8.75
CA GLY A 148 -7.64 -0.31 7.92
C GLY A 148 -7.88 -1.30 6.78
N ALA A 149 -7.29 -1.06 5.60
CA ALA A 149 -7.30 -2.04 4.52
C ALA A 149 -5.91 -2.21 3.89
N ILE A 150 -5.58 -3.42 3.47
CA ILE A 150 -4.32 -3.74 2.79
C ILE A 150 -4.52 -4.88 1.78
N THR A 151 -3.76 -4.84 0.69
CA THR A 151 -3.63 -5.97 -0.22
C THR A 151 -2.41 -6.80 0.19
N LEU A 152 -2.60 -8.10 0.40
CA LEU A 152 -1.55 -9.05 0.79
C LEU A 152 -1.88 -10.42 0.17
N GLY A 153 -0.89 -11.11 -0.42
CA GLY A 153 -1.09 -12.48 -0.94
C GLY A 153 -2.27 -12.63 -1.90
N GLY A 154 -2.45 -11.69 -2.83
CA GLY A 154 -3.56 -11.71 -3.79
C GLY A 154 -4.95 -11.52 -3.17
N GLN A 155 -5.03 -10.97 -1.96
CA GLN A 155 -6.30 -10.73 -1.27
C GLN A 155 -6.32 -9.35 -0.65
N ILE A 156 -7.51 -8.78 -0.46
CA ILE A 156 -7.73 -7.55 0.29
C ILE A 156 -8.19 -7.93 1.69
N TYR A 157 -7.49 -7.43 2.70
CA TYR A 157 -7.85 -7.56 4.10
C TYR A 157 -8.43 -6.24 4.59
N VAL A 158 -9.61 -6.30 5.20
CA VAL A 158 -10.27 -5.14 5.82
C VAL A 158 -10.35 -5.40 7.32
N ILE A 159 -9.61 -4.61 8.08
CA ILE A 159 -9.30 -4.86 9.48
C ILE A 159 -9.96 -3.80 10.34
N ARG A 160 -10.75 -4.25 11.30
CA ARG A 160 -11.42 -3.42 12.31
C ARG A 160 -12.33 -2.33 11.71
N GLY A 161 -12.49 -1.22 12.43
CA GLY A 161 -13.41 -0.12 12.17
C GLY A 161 -14.44 0.01 13.29
N SER A 162 -15.30 1.01 13.18
CA SER A 162 -16.43 1.24 14.09
C SER A 162 -17.75 1.21 13.35
N GLN A 163 -18.81 0.78 14.03
CA GLN A 163 -20.20 1.00 13.63
C GLN A 163 -20.90 1.86 14.68
N SER A 164 -21.73 2.80 14.22
CA SER A 164 -22.64 3.56 15.07
C SER A 164 -23.99 2.86 15.21
N THR A 165 -24.00 1.65 15.77
CA THR A 165 -25.16 1.27 16.60
C THR A 165 -24.91 1.83 18.01
N LEU A 166 -25.97 2.01 18.82
CA LEU A 166 -26.05 2.78 20.09
C LEU A 166 -24.94 2.54 21.17
N ALA A 167 -23.90 1.76 20.88
CA ALA A 167 -22.77 1.47 21.74
C ALA A 167 -21.38 1.76 21.11
N ASN A 168 -21.25 2.42 19.95
CA ASN A 168 -19.94 2.67 19.30
C ASN A 168 -19.05 1.41 19.29
N SER A 169 -19.66 0.27 18.95
CA SER A 169 -19.01 -1.03 19.14
C SER A 169 -17.86 -1.18 18.13
N PRO A 170 -16.64 -1.51 18.59
CA PRO A 170 -15.55 -1.83 17.67
C PRO A 170 -15.94 -3.07 16.86
N VAL A 171 -15.79 -2.98 15.54
CA VAL A 171 -15.85 -4.16 14.69
C VAL A 171 -14.52 -4.87 14.88
N ASN A 172 -14.51 -6.03 15.54
CA ASN A 172 -13.27 -6.81 15.78
C ASN A 172 -13.03 -7.89 14.72
N THR A 173 -13.71 -7.80 13.57
CA THR A 173 -13.63 -8.76 12.48
C THR A 173 -12.65 -8.32 11.41
N ILE A 174 -11.88 -9.28 10.89
CA ILE A 174 -11.15 -9.16 9.63
C ILE A 174 -12.05 -9.74 8.54
N GLU A 175 -12.34 -8.95 7.52
CA GLU A 175 -13.00 -9.43 6.31
C GLU A 175 -11.99 -9.52 5.17
N ILE A 176 -12.05 -10.61 4.41
CA ILE A 176 -11.12 -10.91 3.32
C ILE A 176 -11.89 -10.92 2.01
N PHE A 177 -11.40 -10.18 1.02
CA PHE A 177 -11.89 -10.19 -0.37
C PHE A 177 -10.81 -10.68 -1.30
N GLY A 178 -11.26 -11.12 -2.48
CA GLY A 178 -10.41 -11.73 -3.50
C GLY A 178 -10.71 -13.21 -3.61
N LYS A 179 -10.68 -13.73 -4.84
CA LYS A 179 -10.60 -15.17 -5.03
C LYS A 179 -9.17 -15.60 -4.70
N ILE A 180 -9.01 -16.70 -3.98
CA ILE A 180 -7.84 -17.53 -4.22
C ILE A 180 -8.10 -18.12 -5.59
N ASP A 181 -7.59 -17.48 -6.64
CA ASP A 181 -7.52 -18.17 -7.92
C ASP A 181 -6.58 -19.36 -7.68
N GLY A 182 -7.17 -20.56 -7.64
CA GLY A 182 -6.44 -21.83 -7.53
C GLY A 182 -5.59 -22.14 -8.77
N SER A 183 -5.41 -21.17 -9.67
CA SER A 183 -4.31 -21.16 -10.62
C SER A 183 -3.10 -20.54 -9.94
N THR A 184 -2.10 -21.36 -9.61
CA THR A 184 -0.72 -20.90 -9.76
C THR A 184 -0.62 -20.12 -11.07
N PRO A 185 -0.30 -18.82 -11.05
CA PRO A 185 -0.07 -18.10 -12.30
C PRO A 185 1.10 -18.80 -12.98
N GLU A 186 0.86 -19.31 -14.19
CA GLU A 186 1.94 -19.58 -15.12
C GLU A 186 2.69 -18.24 -15.30
N PRO A 187 4.03 -18.21 -15.17
CA PRO A 187 4.76 -16.95 -15.16
C PRO A 187 4.46 -16.16 -16.43
N ALA A 188 3.85 -14.97 -16.25
CA ALA A 188 3.74 -14.02 -17.33
C ALA A 188 5.16 -13.60 -17.77
N PRO A 189 5.42 -13.44 -19.08
CA PRO A 189 6.72 -12.98 -19.55
C PRO A 189 7.02 -11.61 -18.94
N THR A 190 8.14 -11.53 -18.22
CA THR A 190 8.64 -10.32 -17.58
C THR A 190 8.77 -9.17 -18.59
N PRO A 191 8.24 -7.96 -18.31
CA PRO A 191 8.56 -6.79 -19.13
C PRO A 191 10.07 -6.50 -19.03
N GLU A 192 10.74 -6.30 -20.16
CA GLU A 192 12.17 -6.01 -20.23
C GLU A 192 12.54 -4.81 -19.31
N PRO A 193 13.44 -5.01 -18.33
CA PRO A 193 14.00 -3.90 -17.56
C PRO A 193 14.87 -3.04 -18.47
N THR A 194 14.71 -1.72 -18.38
CA THR A 194 15.69 -0.77 -18.91
C THR A 194 16.91 -0.80 -18.00
N ASP A 195 18.00 -1.36 -18.53
CA ASP A 195 19.23 -1.77 -17.83
C ASP A 195 20.12 -0.59 -17.40
N PRO A 196 20.31 -0.32 -16.09
CA PRO A 196 21.50 0.35 -15.61
C PRO A 196 22.65 -0.67 -15.60
N SER A 197 23.63 -0.46 -16.49
CA SER A 197 24.81 -1.31 -16.73
C SER A 197 25.24 -2.22 -15.55
N LEU A 198 24.97 -3.51 -15.71
CA LEU A 198 25.30 -4.58 -14.76
C LEU A 198 26.82 -4.85 -14.64
N PRO A 199 27.36 -5.06 -13.42
CA PRO A 199 28.65 -5.70 -13.21
C PRO A 199 28.58 -7.23 -13.43
N THR A 200 29.69 -7.83 -13.90
CA THR A 200 29.86 -9.25 -14.30
C THR A 200 30.19 -10.20 -13.13
N GLY A 201 29.57 -11.41 -13.04
CA GLY A 201 30.02 -12.55 -12.21
C GLY A 201 28.95 -13.58 -11.78
N ASP A 202 29.38 -14.73 -11.20
CA ASP A 202 28.57 -15.83 -10.62
C ASP A 202 27.60 -15.36 -9.51
N ARG A 203 26.39 -14.98 -9.89
CA ARG A 203 25.40 -14.35 -9.00
C ARG A 203 24.04 -15.03 -9.09
N ALA A 204 23.23 -14.82 -8.07
CA ALA A 204 21.87 -15.31 -8.01
C ALA A 204 20.96 -14.33 -7.27
N ILE A 205 19.69 -14.32 -7.66
CA ILE A 205 18.63 -13.66 -6.92
C ILE A 205 18.14 -14.62 -5.83
N LEU A 206 18.33 -14.24 -4.58
CA LEU A 206 17.75 -14.91 -3.41
C LEU A 206 16.47 -14.16 -3.00
N VAL A 207 15.32 -14.82 -3.13
CA VAL A 207 14.04 -14.33 -2.62
C VAL A 207 13.70 -15.08 -1.34
N VAL A 208 13.56 -14.36 -0.22
CA VAL A 208 13.16 -14.93 1.07
C VAL A 208 11.73 -14.49 1.36
N THR A 209 10.82 -15.46 1.44
CA THR A 209 9.44 -15.22 1.87
C THR A 209 9.35 -15.43 3.37
N MET A 210 8.95 -14.40 4.11
CA MET A 210 8.78 -14.47 5.56
C MET A 210 7.45 -15.13 5.93
N THR A 211 7.29 -15.59 7.17
CA THR A 211 6.01 -16.13 7.69
C THR A 211 4.86 -15.12 7.70
N THR A 212 5.19 -13.83 7.53
CA THR A 212 4.22 -12.74 7.33
C THR A 212 3.75 -12.60 5.88
N GLY A 213 4.32 -13.34 4.93
CA GLY A 213 4.13 -13.17 3.49
C GLY A 213 4.94 -12.01 2.89
N LEU A 214 5.76 -11.31 3.68
CA LEU A 214 6.70 -10.31 3.14
C LEU A 214 7.81 -11.01 2.37
N GLU A 215 8.02 -10.63 1.11
CA GLU A 215 9.15 -11.06 0.31
C GLU A 215 10.32 -10.08 0.41
N LYS A 216 11.52 -10.62 0.52
CA LYS A 216 12.77 -9.87 0.48
C LYS A 216 13.66 -10.44 -0.60
N GLU A 217 14.02 -9.59 -1.56
CA GLU A 217 14.88 -9.95 -2.68
C GLU A 217 16.31 -9.44 -2.45
N PHE A 218 17.29 -10.29 -2.75
CA PHE A 218 18.71 -9.98 -2.65
C PHE A 218 19.44 -10.48 -3.89
N ASP A 219 20.20 -9.60 -4.52
CA ASP A 219 21.16 -9.97 -5.55
C ASP A 219 22.53 -10.24 -4.90
N LEU A 220 22.94 -11.51 -4.87
CA LEU A 220 24.07 -12.01 -4.09
C LEU A 220 25.05 -12.79 -4.97
N SER A 221 26.32 -12.86 -4.54
CA SER A 221 27.24 -13.83 -5.14
C SER A 221 26.83 -15.26 -4.78
N MET A 222 27.15 -16.24 -5.62
CA MET A 222 26.88 -17.65 -5.31
C MET A 222 27.50 -18.12 -3.99
N LYS A 223 28.64 -17.55 -3.61
CA LYS A 223 29.25 -17.81 -2.29
C LYS A 223 28.29 -17.42 -1.15
N GLU A 224 27.68 -16.25 -1.23
CA GLU A 224 26.80 -15.72 -0.19
C GLU A 224 25.46 -16.44 -0.14
N VAL A 225 24.94 -16.87 -1.29
CA VAL A 225 23.77 -17.74 -1.36
C VAL A 225 24.06 -19.08 -0.69
N ASN A 226 25.20 -19.71 -1.01
CA ASN A 226 25.59 -20.98 -0.39
C ASN A 226 25.84 -20.84 1.12
N ASP A 227 26.43 -19.72 1.57
CA ASP A 227 26.59 -19.42 3.00
C ASP A 227 25.21 -19.29 3.68
N PHE A 228 24.21 -18.66 3.03
CA PHE A 228 22.84 -18.55 3.54
C PHE A 228 22.13 -19.91 3.62
N ILE A 229 22.19 -20.72 2.57
CA ILE A 229 21.59 -22.06 2.54
C ILE A 229 22.21 -22.92 3.64
N SER A 230 23.54 -22.92 3.74
CA SER A 230 24.27 -23.69 4.77
C SER A 230 23.86 -23.27 6.18
N TRP A 231 23.66 -21.97 6.42
CA TRP A 231 23.13 -21.50 7.69
C TRP A 231 21.70 -22.00 7.95
N TYR A 232 20.81 -21.91 6.95
CA TYR A 232 19.41 -22.32 7.09
C TYR A 232 19.30 -23.82 7.37
N GLU A 233 19.95 -24.66 6.58
CA GLU A 233 19.96 -26.11 6.74
C GLU A 233 20.64 -26.53 8.05
N GLY A 234 21.75 -25.88 8.41
CA GLY A 234 22.40 -26.07 9.70
C GLY A 234 21.45 -25.79 10.86
N LYS A 235 20.63 -24.73 10.75
CA LYS A 235 19.63 -24.39 11.74
C LYS A 235 18.45 -25.35 11.78
N GLN A 236 18.00 -25.81 10.61
CA GLN A 236 16.98 -26.85 10.48
C GLN A 236 17.42 -28.18 11.09
N ALA A 237 18.70 -28.53 10.97
CA ALA A 237 19.31 -29.69 11.61
C ALA A 237 19.57 -29.52 13.12
N GLY A 238 19.18 -28.37 13.71
CA GLY A 238 19.28 -28.12 15.15
C GLY A 238 20.62 -27.51 15.60
N SER A 239 21.48 -27.10 14.67
CA SER A 239 22.79 -26.48 14.95
C SER A 239 22.80 -24.99 14.57
N GLY A 240 23.87 -24.25 14.86
CA GLY A 240 24.03 -22.87 14.38
C GLY A 240 23.10 -21.78 14.99
N SER A 241 23.30 -20.55 14.52
CA SER A 241 22.66 -19.34 15.03
C SER A 241 21.20 -19.23 14.60
N ALA A 242 20.34 -18.65 15.45
CA ALA A 242 18.94 -18.36 15.10
C ALA A 242 18.75 -17.20 14.10
N SER A 243 19.81 -16.42 13.88
CA SER A 243 19.79 -15.28 12.97
C SER A 243 20.94 -15.33 11.96
N TYR A 244 20.70 -14.80 10.76
CA TYR A 244 21.71 -14.61 9.72
C TYR A 244 21.64 -13.20 9.15
N ALA A 245 22.79 -12.59 8.90
CA ALA A 245 22.88 -11.23 8.39
C ALA A 245 23.29 -11.26 6.92
N ILE A 246 22.42 -10.76 6.05
CA ILE A 246 22.71 -10.57 4.62
C ILE A 246 23.22 -9.14 4.43
N ASN A 247 24.37 -8.97 3.80
CA ASN A 247 24.90 -7.66 3.42
C ASN A 247 24.18 -7.14 2.18
N LYS A 248 23.75 -5.88 2.19
CA LYS A 248 23.07 -5.26 1.05
C LYS A 248 23.99 -4.67 -0.01
N HIS A 249 25.32 -4.73 0.17
CA HIS A 249 26.33 -4.29 -0.80
C HIS A 249 25.99 -2.95 -1.47
N ASP A 250 26.07 -2.88 -2.80
CA ASP A 250 25.81 -1.70 -3.62
C ASP A 250 24.31 -1.43 -3.84
N ASN A 251 23.40 -2.30 -3.38
CA ASN A 251 21.95 -2.06 -3.37
C ASN A 251 21.52 -1.04 -2.30
N ASN A 252 22.47 -0.26 -1.78
CA ASN A 252 22.25 0.81 -0.82
C ASN A 252 21.84 2.10 -1.52
N LYS A 253 20.53 2.36 -1.56
CA LYS A 253 20.01 3.72 -1.76
C LYS A 253 20.07 4.47 -0.42
N GLY A 254 21.07 5.32 -0.22
CA GLY A 254 21.23 6.21 0.95
C GLY A 254 22.69 6.41 1.43
N PRO A 255 22.99 7.34 2.36
CA PRO A 255 24.36 7.69 2.78
C PRO A 255 24.95 6.71 3.81
N PHE A 256 24.69 5.41 3.67
CA PHE A 256 25.10 4.41 4.64
C PHE A 256 26.43 3.77 4.26
N SER A 257 27.36 3.67 5.22
CA SER A 257 28.65 2.99 5.04
C SER A 257 28.53 1.45 5.10
N SER A 258 27.47 0.93 5.72
CA SER A 258 27.13 -0.49 5.74
C SER A 258 25.65 -0.68 6.07
N ARG A 259 25.00 -1.65 5.42
CA ARG A 259 23.61 -2.03 5.73
C ARG A 259 23.46 -3.53 5.65
N LYS A 260 22.91 -4.12 6.72
CA LYS A 260 22.65 -5.55 6.82
C LYS A 260 21.17 -5.79 7.12
N ASP A 261 20.62 -6.82 6.50
CA ASP A 261 19.30 -7.35 6.83
C ASP A 261 19.46 -8.62 7.66
N TYR A 262 18.86 -8.64 8.84
CA TYR A 262 18.89 -9.80 9.73
C TYR A 262 17.65 -10.67 9.50
N MET A 263 17.86 -11.90 9.08
CA MET A 263 16.83 -12.93 8.95
C MET A 263 16.81 -13.77 10.22
N LEU A 264 15.60 -14.09 10.70
CA LEU A 264 15.39 -15.03 11.80
C LEU A 264 14.87 -16.35 11.22
N TYR A 265 15.50 -17.46 11.59
CA TYR A 265 15.16 -18.78 11.04
C TYR A 265 13.66 -19.13 11.21
N ASP A 266 13.08 -18.88 12.39
CA ASP A 266 11.66 -19.15 12.69
C ASP A 266 10.68 -18.22 11.96
N ARG A 267 11.20 -17.22 11.22
CA ARG A 267 10.41 -16.25 10.45
C ARG A 267 10.55 -16.42 8.95
N ILE A 268 11.33 -17.38 8.48
CA ILE A 268 11.41 -17.75 7.07
C ILE A 268 10.32 -18.78 6.80
N LEU A 269 9.45 -18.51 5.82
CA LEU A 269 8.45 -19.45 5.32
C LEU A 269 9.06 -20.34 4.22
N THR A 270 9.69 -19.71 3.24
CA THR A 270 10.39 -20.37 2.13
C THR A 270 11.45 -19.42 1.57
N PHE A 271 12.34 -19.93 0.73
CA PHE A 271 13.20 -19.10 -0.10
C PHE A 271 13.38 -19.74 -1.49
N GLU A 272 13.64 -18.90 -2.48
CA GLU A 272 13.94 -19.26 -3.85
C GLU A 272 15.30 -18.71 -4.23
N VAL A 273 16.06 -19.48 -5.01
CA VAL A 273 17.35 -19.07 -5.58
C VAL A 273 17.25 -19.17 -7.09
N SER A 274 17.38 -18.04 -7.77
CA SER A 274 17.44 -17.97 -9.22
C SER A 274 18.86 -17.64 -9.65
N GLU A 275 19.64 -18.67 -9.98
CA GLU A 275 20.99 -18.51 -10.53
C GLU A 275 20.92 -17.91 -11.92
N TYR A 276 21.81 -16.95 -12.20
CA TYR A 276 21.96 -16.43 -13.54
C TYR A 276 23.44 -16.35 -13.88
N SER A 277 23.80 -17.03 -14.96
CA SER A 277 25.00 -16.77 -15.74
C SER A 277 24.55 -16.04 -17.00
N LYS A 278 25.44 -15.28 -17.63
CA LYS A 278 25.14 -14.73 -18.96
C LYS A 278 24.73 -15.83 -19.93
#